data_AF-A0A7V6SLE4-F1
#
_entry.id   AF-A0A7V6SLE4-F1
#
_cell.length_a   1.000
_cell.length_b   1.000
_cell.length_c   1.000
_cell.angle_alpha   90.00
_cell.angle_beta   90.00
_cell.angle_gamma   90.00
#
_symmetry.space_group_name_H-M   'P 1'
#
loop_
_entity.id
_entity.type
_entity.pdbx_description
1 polymer ?
#
loop_
_entity_poly.entity_id
_entity_poly.type
_entity_poly.pdbx_seq_one_letter_code
_entity_poly.pdbx_strand_id
1 'polypeptide(L)'
;MNNKMYNKCSAPVECKASLSLESVLVFPLILIVMLVFIIALEGEQDAMVLSHALDQTAKEMSLLLPAADLLERVVDPEVLVGKWIPDELLARFALDGITDIAATVLASPFILNRVDTWAAIIAKGRNRTKPMGERRLAVDVDNENKSVWLILSLRRDAPTGEFHDVIRSRVPIWNAGLLKENESSDEEDRDSIWELSNFQRGNAFRKMFGGHLPQFYPVIAAWDGTEATSIKSMDWTAPSYSSAVKVEKRLQHFVSELAVFEGAGGDGPQPGSIRRRRLILIIPDNEIAWKSHTLLEKWRATAARRGVTLDIREYGTSHAHDSRK
;
A
#
# COMPACT_ATOMS: atom_id res chain seq x y z
N MET A 1 39.56 91.90 -39.71
CA MET A 1 39.84 90.63 -38.99
C MET A 1 39.01 90.63 -37.72
N ASN A 2 37.90 89.89 -37.71
CA ASN A 2 36.93 89.88 -36.61
C ASN A 2 36.92 88.49 -35.98
N ASN A 3 37.40 88.41 -34.74
CA ASN A 3 37.42 87.22 -33.91
C ASN A 3 36.11 87.22 -33.10
N LYS A 4 35.23 86.22 -33.30
CA LYS A 4 34.09 85.97 -32.41
C LYS A 4 34.05 84.49 -32.05
N MET A 5 34.55 84.22 -30.84
CA MET A 5 34.06 83.15 -29.97
C MET A 5 32.53 83.16 -29.94
N TYR A 6 31.90 81.99 -29.94
CA TYR A 6 30.78 81.70 -29.03
C TYR A 6 30.72 80.20 -28.73
N ASN A 7 30.99 79.88 -27.47
CA ASN A 7 30.79 78.59 -26.82
C ASN A 7 29.32 78.16 -26.94
N LYS A 8 29.09 76.94 -27.42
CA LYS A 8 27.76 76.30 -27.36
C LYS A 8 27.62 75.63 -26.00
N CYS A 9 26.82 76.25 -25.12
CA CYS A 9 26.42 75.72 -23.82
C CYS A 9 25.80 74.33 -23.95
N SER A 10 26.35 73.35 -23.22
CA SER A 10 25.71 72.09 -22.86
C SER A 10 24.91 72.29 -21.58
N ALA A 11 23.57 72.39 -21.67
CA ALA A 11 22.72 72.36 -20.50
C ALA A 11 22.37 70.90 -20.14
N PRO A 12 22.52 70.46 -18.89
CA PRO A 12 21.98 69.17 -18.45
C PRO A 12 20.46 69.28 -18.36
N VAL A 13 19.75 68.47 -19.15
CA VAL A 13 18.30 68.32 -19.04
C VAL A 13 18.03 67.46 -17.82
N GLU A 14 17.72 68.09 -16.68
CA GLU A 14 17.15 67.39 -15.52
C GLU A 14 15.74 66.89 -15.88
N CYS A 15 15.67 65.66 -16.38
CA CYS A 15 14.42 64.98 -16.66
C CYS A 15 13.80 64.54 -15.33
N LYS A 16 13.00 65.41 -14.71
CA LYS A 16 12.18 65.05 -13.55
C LYS A 16 11.05 64.12 -14.02
N ALA A 17 11.27 62.82 -13.89
CA ALA A 17 10.24 61.82 -14.15
C ALA A 17 9.11 61.96 -13.11
N SER A 18 8.01 62.61 -13.49
CA SER A 18 6.80 62.64 -12.67
C SER A 18 5.98 61.38 -12.94
N LEU A 19 6.13 60.36 -12.09
CA LEU A 19 5.17 59.27 -12.03
C LEU A 19 3.83 59.83 -11.52
N SER A 20 2.73 59.60 -12.24
CA SER A 20 1.42 59.99 -11.76
C SER A 20 1.08 59.16 -10.52
N LEU A 21 0.45 59.79 -9.52
CA LEU A 21 0.03 59.13 -8.27
C LEU A 21 -0.88 57.92 -8.55
N GLU A 22 -1.66 57.99 -9.63
CA GLU A 22 -2.50 56.90 -10.13
C GLU A 22 -1.67 55.69 -10.56
N SER A 23 -0.55 55.88 -11.29
CA SER A 23 0.33 54.77 -11.68
C SER A 23 1.00 54.11 -10.48
N VAL A 24 1.33 54.86 -9.44
CA VAL A 24 1.94 54.34 -8.21
C VAL A 24 0.98 53.43 -7.43
N LEU A 25 -0.34 53.70 -7.49
CA LEU A 25 -1.37 52.86 -6.85
C LEU A 25 -1.81 51.67 -7.70
N VAL A 26 -1.94 51.86 -9.02
CA VAL A 26 -2.45 50.82 -9.92
C VAL A 26 -1.41 49.73 -10.16
N PHE A 27 -0.12 50.07 -10.26
CA PHE A 27 0.94 49.10 -10.53
C PHE A 27 1.07 47.99 -9.46
N PRO A 28 1.17 48.27 -8.15
CA PRO A 28 1.24 47.22 -7.14
C PRO A 28 -0.03 46.38 -7.08
N LEU A 29 -1.20 46.97 -7.36
CA LEU A 29 -2.46 46.22 -7.44
C LEU A 29 -2.43 45.18 -8.57
N ILE A 30 -1.97 45.57 -9.75
CA ILE A 30 -1.80 44.65 -10.89
C ILE A 30 -0.79 43.55 -10.56
N LEU A 31 0.34 43.89 -9.93
CA LEU A 31 1.33 42.89 -9.51
C LEU A 31 0.76 41.88 -8.51
N ILE A 32 -0.03 42.34 -7.52
CA ILE A 32 -0.69 41.46 -6.56
C ILE A 32 -1.66 40.52 -7.29
N VAL A 33 -2.47 41.04 -8.21
CA VAL A 33 -3.40 40.21 -9.00
C VAL A 33 -2.64 39.19 -9.83
N MET A 34 -1.57 39.58 -10.54
CA MET A 34 -0.74 38.66 -11.31
C MET A 34 -0.10 37.59 -10.41
N LEU A 35 0.39 37.97 -9.23
CA LEU A 35 0.98 37.03 -8.27
C LEU A 35 -0.05 35.99 -7.79
N VAL A 36 -1.27 36.43 -7.48
CA VAL A 36 -2.37 35.54 -7.09
C VAL A 36 -2.71 34.56 -8.23
N PHE A 37 -2.76 35.04 -9.48
CA PHE A 37 -2.96 34.17 -10.64
C PHE A 37 -1.84 33.15 -10.83
N ILE A 38 -0.57 33.55 -10.65
CA ILE A 38 0.57 32.65 -10.75
C ILE A 38 0.49 31.57 -9.67
N ILE A 39 0.22 31.94 -8.41
CA ILE A 39 0.07 30.99 -7.30
C ILE A 39 -1.08 30.01 -7.57
N ALA A 40 -2.22 30.49 -8.08
CA ALA A 40 -3.35 29.65 -8.42
C ALA A 40 -3.01 28.66 -9.55
N LEU A 41 -2.36 29.14 -10.62
CA LEU A 41 -1.94 28.31 -11.75
C LEU A 41 -0.92 27.23 -11.33
N GLU A 42 0.06 27.58 -10.50
CA GLU A 42 1.01 26.61 -9.96
C GLU A 42 0.30 25.56 -9.12
N GLY A 43 -0.71 25.97 -8.34
CA GLY A 43 -1.49 25.05 -7.52
C GLY A 43 -2.26 24.01 -8.32
N GLU A 44 -2.93 24.43 -9.41
CA GLU A 44 -3.64 23.52 -10.32
C GLU A 44 -2.67 22.58 -11.07
N GLN A 45 -1.50 23.10 -11.45
CA GLN A 45 -0.49 22.30 -12.14
C GLN A 45 0.09 21.21 -11.24
N ASP A 46 0.31 21.51 -9.96
CA ASP A 46 0.79 20.55 -8.97
C ASP A 46 -0.26 19.45 -8.71
N ALA A 47 -1.54 19.82 -8.60
CA ALA A 47 -2.64 18.87 -8.48
C ALA A 47 -2.70 17.91 -9.69
N MET A 48 -2.53 18.44 -10.91
CA MET A 48 -2.49 17.63 -12.12
C MET A 48 -1.31 16.63 -12.13
N VAL A 49 -0.13 17.06 -11.68
CA VAL A 49 1.05 16.18 -11.59
C VAL A 49 0.82 15.05 -10.58
N LEU A 50 0.29 15.39 -9.40
CA LEU A 50 0.01 14.41 -8.35
C LEU A 50 -1.12 13.45 -8.74
N SER A 51 -2.18 13.93 -9.39
CA SER A 51 -3.25 13.08 -9.93
C SER A 51 -2.71 12.05 -10.91
N HIS A 52 -1.88 12.49 -11.85
CA HIS A 52 -1.32 11.58 -12.84
C HIS A 52 -0.32 10.59 -12.22
N ALA A 53 0.45 11.01 -11.21
CA ALA A 53 1.33 10.12 -10.46
C ALA A 53 0.54 9.07 -9.66
N LEU A 54 -0.58 9.47 -9.05
CA LEU A 54 -1.47 8.58 -8.32
C LEU A 54 -2.14 7.56 -9.25
N ASP A 55 -2.62 8.00 -10.42
CA ASP A 55 -3.21 7.12 -11.44
C ASP A 55 -2.20 6.11 -11.98
N GLN A 56 -0.96 6.52 -12.22
CA GLN A 56 0.08 5.61 -12.68
C GLN A 56 0.42 4.57 -11.61
N THR A 57 0.47 4.99 -10.35
CA THR A 57 0.65 4.07 -9.21
C THR A 57 -0.53 3.10 -9.10
N ALA A 58 -1.76 3.58 -9.29
CA ALA A 58 -2.96 2.74 -9.27
C ALA A 58 -2.94 1.68 -10.39
N LYS A 59 -2.50 2.05 -11.60
CA LYS A 59 -2.32 1.11 -12.71
C LYS A 59 -1.28 0.04 -12.39
N GLU A 60 -0.13 0.42 -11.84
CA GLU A 60 0.89 -0.54 -11.42
C GLU A 60 0.36 -1.51 -10.36
N MET A 61 -0.35 -0.99 -9.35
CA MET A 61 -0.98 -1.83 -8.33
C MET A 61 -2.01 -2.80 -8.92
N SER A 62 -2.79 -2.36 -9.91
CA SER A 62 -3.78 -3.23 -10.58
C SER A 62 -3.15 -4.42 -11.32
N LEU A 63 -1.89 -4.28 -11.76
CA LEU A 63 -1.14 -5.34 -12.44
C LEU A 63 -0.42 -6.29 -11.47
N LEU A 64 -0.12 -5.83 -10.25
CA LEU A 64 0.53 -6.65 -9.23
C LEU A 64 -0.39 -7.73 -8.65
N LEU A 65 -1.70 -7.47 -8.55
CA LEU A 65 -2.66 -8.41 -7.98
C LEU A 65 -2.76 -9.74 -8.77
N PRO A 66 -2.92 -9.74 -10.11
CA PRO A 66 -2.88 -10.99 -10.88
C PRO A 66 -1.49 -11.65 -10.91
N ALA A 67 -0.42 -10.87 -10.84
CA ALA A 67 0.94 -11.39 -10.84
C ALA A 67 1.28 -12.16 -9.54
N ALA A 68 0.77 -11.69 -8.39
CA ALA A 68 0.87 -12.38 -7.10
C ALA A 68 0.29 -13.81 -7.15
N ASP A 69 -0.91 -13.97 -7.73
CA ASP A 69 -1.57 -15.28 -7.89
C ASP A 69 -0.79 -16.22 -8.81
N LEU A 70 -0.11 -15.69 -9.83
CA LEU A 70 0.73 -16.47 -10.75
C LEU A 70 2.09 -16.85 -10.14
N LEU A 71 2.66 -15.98 -9.31
CA LEU A 71 3.99 -16.18 -8.70
C LEU A 71 4.04 -17.38 -7.74
N GLU A 72 2.94 -17.69 -7.08
CA GLU A 72 2.85 -18.87 -6.20
C GLU A 72 2.88 -20.20 -6.96
N ARG A 73 2.41 -20.20 -8.23
CA ARG A 73 2.44 -21.38 -9.10
C ARG A 73 3.83 -21.70 -9.64
N VAL A 74 4.79 -20.78 -9.48
CA VAL A 74 6.16 -20.92 -9.99
C VAL A 74 7.12 -21.22 -8.84
N VAL A 75 8.11 -22.07 -9.12
CA VAL A 75 8.93 -22.78 -8.12
C VAL A 75 9.76 -21.87 -7.20
N ASP A 76 10.07 -20.62 -7.58
CA ASP A 76 10.83 -19.67 -6.73
C ASP A 76 10.44 -18.19 -6.95
N PRO A 77 9.54 -17.62 -6.11
CA PRO A 77 9.11 -16.23 -6.19
C PRO A 77 10.21 -15.20 -5.88
N GLU A 78 11.22 -15.58 -5.07
CA GLU A 78 12.34 -14.71 -4.67
C GLU A 78 13.18 -14.25 -5.89
N VAL A 79 13.36 -15.11 -6.90
CA VAL A 79 14.17 -14.82 -8.11
C VAL A 79 13.45 -13.87 -9.06
N LEU A 80 12.12 -13.97 -9.14
CA LEU A 80 11.30 -13.13 -10.02
C LEU A 80 11.15 -11.72 -9.47
N VAL A 81 10.88 -11.57 -8.16
CA VAL A 81 10.72 -10.25 -7.54
C VAL A 81 12.03 -9.44 -7.61
N GLY A 82 13.20 -10.07 -7.38
CA GLY A 82 14.49 -9.40 -7.52
C GLY A 82 14.84 -8.96 -8.96
N LYS A 83 14.16 -9.52 -9.97
CA LYS A 83 14.34 -9.13 -11.37
C LYS A 83 13.48 -7.93 -11.78
N TRP A 84 12.35 -7.72 -11.12
CA TRP A 84 11.37 -6.68 -11.45
C TRP A 84 11.49 -5.47 -10.52
N ILE A 85 11.99 -5.67 -9.30
CA ILE A 85 12.20 -4.64 -8.29
C ILE A 85 13.71 -4.59 -8.01
N PRO A 86 14.45 -3.59 -8.55
CA PRO A 86 15.90 -3.52 -8.41
C PRO A 86 16.37 -3.19 -6.99
N ASP A 87 15.47 -2.79 -6.10
CA ASP A 87 15.77 -2.49 -4.70
C ASP A 87 15.47 -3.71 -3.81
N GLU A 88 16.52 -4.21 -3.15
CA GLU A 88 16.50 -5.46 -2.35
C GLU A 88 15.58 -5.36 -1.12
N LEU A 89 15.42 -4.15 -0.55
CA LEU A 89 14.50 -3.93 0.56
C LEU A 89 13.05 -3.99 0.06
N LEU A 90 12.77 -3.34 -1.08
CA LEU A 90 11.45 -3.33 -1.70
C LEU A 90 11.03 -4.72 -2.21
N ALA A 91 11.98 -5.51 -2.71
CA ALA A 91 11.75 -6.88 -3.11
C ALA A 91 11.33 -7.76 -1.91
N ARG A 92 11.98 -7.58 -0.75
CA ARG A 92 11.61 -8.28 0.49
C ARG A 92 10.23 -7.86 1.02
N PHE A 93 9.90 -6.57 1.00
CA PHE A 93 8.58 -6.09 1.39
C PHE A 93 7.45 -6.54 0.44
N ALA A 94 7.73 -6.61 -0.86
CA ALA A 94 6.79 -7.15 -1.83
C ALA A 94 6.56 -8.66 -1.61
N LEU A 95 7.62 -9.43 -1.36
CA LEU A 95 7.51 -10.86 -1.02
C LEU A 95 6.73 -11.10 0.29
N ASP A 96 6.89 -10.21 1.28
CA ASP A 96 6.18 -10.29 2.56
C ASP A 96 4.71 -9.81 2.46
N GLY A 97 4.41 -8.83 1.60
CA GLY A 97 3.07 -8.23 1.45
C GLY A 97 2.11 -8.90 0.46
N ILE A 98 2.57 -9.90 -0.28
CA ILE A 98 1.76 -10.57 -1.33
C ILE A 98 0.62 -11.44 -0.75
N THR A 99 0.66 -11.82 0.53
CA THR A 99 -0.33 -12.77 1.09
C THR A 99 -1.45 -12.14 1.92
N ASP A 100 -1.32 -10.88 2.32
CA ASP A 100 -2.36 -10.21 3.10
C ASP A 100 -2.53 -8.78 2.60
N ILE A 101 -3.73 -8.46 2.14
CA ILE A 101 -4.17 -7.08 1.85
C ILE A 101 -4.17 -6.20 3.14
N ALA A 102 -3.68 -6.72 4.27
CA ALA A 102 -3.16 -5.96 5.41
C ALA A 102 -1.95 -5.07 5.05
N ALA A 103 -1.34 -5.24 3.87
CA ALA A 103 -0.38 -4.32 3.29
C ALA A 103 -0.96 -2.91 3.06
N THR A 104 -2.28 -2.73 3.04
CA THR A 104 -2.91 -1.46 2.63
C THR A 104 -2.63 -0.28 3.58
N VAL A 105 -2.49 -0.53 4.89
CA VAL A 105 -2.15 0.50 5.88
C VAL A 105 -0.63 0.65 6.05
N LEU A 106 0.12 -0.45 5.95
CA LEU A 106 1.58 -0.48 6.10
C LEU A 106 2.35 -0.15 4.81
N ALA A 107 1.68 -0.20 3.65
CA ALA A 107 2.21 0.25 2.38
C ALA A 107 1.95 1.73 2.12
N SER A 108 1.31 2.47 3.04
CA SER A 108 1.15 3.93 2.89
C SER A 108 2.49 4.63 2.59
N PRO A 109 3.62 4.34 3.29
CA PRO A 109 4.93 4.86 2.91
C PRO A 109 5.43 4.38 1.55
N PHE A 110 5.18 3.12 1.18
CA PHE A 110 5.59 2.57 -0.11
C PHE A 110 4.84 3.20 -1.28
N ILE A 111 3.51 3.27 -1.18
CA ILE A 111 2.65 3.89 -2.19
C ILE A 111 2.96 5.38 -2.27
N LEU A 112 3.16 6.07 -1.13
CA LEU A 112 3.60 7.46 -1.12
C LEU A 112 4.96 7.64 -1.80
N ASN A 113 5.94 6.78 -1.52
CA ASN A 113 7.24 6.82 -2.20
C ASN A 113 7.11 6.56 -3.71
N ARG A 114 6.19 5.67 -4.11
CA ARG A 114 5.94 5.38 -5.53
C ARG A 114 5.25 6.54 -6.24
N VAL A 115 4.24 7.14 -5.62
CA VAL A 115 3.60 8.38 -6.07
C VAL A 115 4.64 9.50 -6.18
N ASP A 116 5.53 9.62 -5.21
CA ASP A 116 6.60 10.62 -5.20
C ASP A 116 7.61 10.42 -6.32
N THR A 117 7.95 9.18 -6.63
CA THR A 117 8.82 8.81 -7.76
C THR A 117 8.17 9.23 -9.08
N TRP A 118 6.90 8.88 -9.28
CA TRP A 118 6.16 9.27 -10.47
C TRP A 118 5.98 10.79 -10.57
N ALA A 119 5.67 11.46 -9.47
CA ALA A 119 5.57 12.91 -9.41
C ALA A 119 6.88 13.59 -9.81
N ALA A 120 8.03 13.08 -9.36
CA ALA A 120 9.34 13.58 -9.76
C ALA A 120 9.63 13.37 -11.26
N ILE A 121 9.30 12.20 -11.80
CA ILE A 121 9.47 11.88 -13.23
C ILE A 121 8.59 12.80 -14.09
N ILE A 122 7.31 12.95 -13.74
CA ILE A 122 6.35 13.78 -14.47
C ILE A 122 6.74 15.26 -14.38
N ALA A 123 7.12 15.75 -13.19
CA ALA A 123 7.56 17.12 -12.99
C ALA A 123 8.83 17.43 -13.81
N LYS A 124 9.83 16.54 -13.79
CA LYS A 124 11.05 16.67 -14.60
C LYS A 124 10.73 16.70 -16.10
N GLY A 125 9.82 15.84 -16.56
CA GLY A 125 9.35 15.84 -17.96
C GLY A 125 8.66 17.13 -18.39
N ARG A 126 8.18 17.93 -17.43
CA ARG A 126 7.57 19.25 -17.66
C ARG A 126 8.49 20.42 -17.32
N ASN A 127 9.79 20.19 -17.07
CA ASN A 127 10.76 21.19 -16.58
C ASN A 127 10.30 21.91 -15.31
N ARG A 128 9.67 21.17 -14.38
CA ARG A 128 9.20 21.69 -13.09
C ARG A 128 9.84 20.97 -11.92
N THR A 129 9.81 21.62 -10.78
CA THR A 129 10.10 21.00 -9.49
C THR A 129 8.94 20.07 -9.09
N LYS A 130 9.28 18.99 -8.39
CA LYS A 130 8.29 18.11 -7.77
C LYS A 130 7.41 18.98 -6.83
N PRO A 131 6.08 18.79 -6.83
CA PRO A 131 5.21 19.43 -5.83
C PRO A 131 5.78 19.22 -4.42
N MET A 132 5.66 20.21 -3.54
CA MET A 132 6.11 20.12 -2.15
C MET A 132 4.90 20.19 -1.19
N GLY A 133 5.08 19.75 0.06
CA GLY A 133 4.03 19.74 1.08
C GLY A 133 3.91 18.40 1.81
N GLU A 134 3.21 18.41 2.93
CA GLU A 134 2.91 17.20 3.70
C GLU A 134 1.87 16.37 2.96
N ARG A 135 2.17 15.10 2.73
CA ARG A 135 1.27 14.16 2.07
C ARG A 135 0.86 13.07 3.04
N ARG A 136 -0.42 12.73 3.01
CA ARG A 136 -0.94 11.54 3.66
C ARG A 136 -1.76 10.76 2.65
N LEU A 137 -1.59 9.45 2.67
CA LEU A 137 -2.35 8.54 1.83
C LEU A 137 -3.27 7.72 2.72
N ALA A 138 -4.55 7.79 2.43
CA ALA A 138 -5.56 6.86 2.90
C ALA A 138 -5.93 5.92 1.75
N VAL A 139 -6.35 4.72 2.11
CA VAL A 139 -6.86 3.75 1.16
C VAL A 139 -8.20 3.27 1.66
N ASP A 140 -9.18 3.27 0.76
CA ASP A 140 -10.55 2.86 1.05
C ASP A 140 -10.96 1.74 0.08
N VAL A 141 -11.68 0.74 0.56
CA VAL A 141 -12.04 -0.44 -0.23
C VAL A 141 -13.54 -0.38 -0.51
N ASP A 142 -13.87 -0.22 -1.78
CA ASP A 142 -15.23 -0.24 -2.28
C ASP A 142 -15.62 -1.67 -2.67
N ASN A 143 -16.28 -2.34 -1.72
CA ASN A 143 -16.75 -3.72 -1.87
C ASN A 143 -17.91 -3.85 -2.88
N GLU A 144 -18.66 -2.78 -3.16
CA GLU A 144 -19.75 -2.78 -4.13
C GLU A 144 -19.19 -2.76 -5.56
N ASN A 145 -18.29 -1.82 -5.83
CA ASN A 145 -17.70 -1.61 -7.16
C ASN A 145 -16.42 -2.40 -7.40
N LYS A 146 -16.04 -3.28 -6.46
CA LYS A 146 -14.87 -4.17 -6.57
C LYS A 146 -13.59 -3.39 -6.86
N SER A 147 -13.39 -2.30 -6.13
CA SER A 147 -12.28 -1.38 -6.39
C SER A 147 -11.66 -0.85 -5.12
N VAL A 148 -10.38 -0.47 -5.20
CA VAL A 148 -9.68 0.19 -4.10
C VAL A 148 -9.47 1.65 -4.47
N TRP A 149 -9.88 2.55 -3.60
CA TRP A 149 -9.64 3.98 -3.71
C TRP A 149 -8.33 4.35 -3.02
N LEU A 150 -7.42 4.96 -3.76
CA LEU A 150 -6.27 5.66 -3.21
C LEU A 150 -6.67 7.12 -3.01
N ILE A 151 -6.58 7.62 -1.78
CA ILE A 151 -6.96 8.98 -1.40
C ILE A 151 -5.70 9.68 -0.87
N LEU A 152 -5.15 10.58 -1.68
CA LEU A 152 -3.97 11.38 -1.35
C LEU A 152 -4.43 12.75 -0.85
N SER A 153 -4.18 13.06 0.42
CA SER A 153 -4.35 14.41 0.96
C SER A 153 -3.02 15.15 0.95
N LEU A 154 -3.03 16.37 0.43
CA LEU A 154 -1.91 17.29 0.42
C LEU A 154 -2.21 18.48 1.34
N ARG A 155 -1.26 18.83 2.21
CA ARG A 155 -1.25 20.08 2.97
C ARG A 155 -0.06 20.92 2.52
N ARG A 156 -0.33 22.16 2.12
CA ARG A 156 0.70 23.12 1.71
C ARG A 156 0.50 24.46 2.38
N ASP A 157 1.61 25.07 2.77
CA ASP A 157 1.64 26.42 3.32
C ASP A 157 1.89 27.39 2.17
N ALA A 158 0.95 28.28 1.93
CA ALA A 158 1.11 29.38 0.97
C ALA A 158 1.09 30.72 1.70
N PRO A 159 1.61 31.80 1.10
CA PRO A 159 1.55 33.14 1.69
C PRO A 159 0.13 33.61 2.03
N THR A 160 -0.88 33.04 1.35
CA THR A 160 -2.30 33.34 1.54
C THR A 160 -3.01 32.43 2.56
N GLY A 161 -2.31 31.45 3.14
CA GLY A 161 -2.84 30.54 4.16
C GLY A 161 -2.49 29.07 3.92
N GLU A 162 -3.03 28.19 4.77
CA GLU A 162 -2.93 26.74 4.58
C GLU A 162 -3.94 26.26 3.53
N PHE A 163 -3.48 25.46 2.57
CA PHE A 163 -4.32 24.83 1.56
C PHE A 163 -4.32 23.32 1.76
N HIS A 164 -5.53 22.76 1.71
CA HIS A 164 -5.76 21.32 1.73
C HIS A 164 -6.34 20.91 0.39
N ASP A 165 -5.74 19.90 -0.22
CA ASP A 165 -6.24 19.31 -1.46
C ASP A 165 -6.33 17.78 -1.32
N VAL A 166 -7.32 17.18 -1.98
CA VAL A 166 -7.59 15.75 -1.91
C VAL A 166 -7.74 15.17 -3.31
N ILE A 167 -6.79 14.33 -3.67
CA ILE A 167 -6.71 13.67 -4.97
C ILE A 167 -7.09 12.21 -4.78
N ARG A 168 -7.95 11.69 -5.67
CA ARG A 168 -8.44 10.32 -5.59
C ARG A 168 -8.14 9.58 -6.89
N SER A 169 -7.68 8.34 -6.77
CA SER A 169 -7.54 7.43 -7.90
C SER A 169 -8.12 6.07 -7.56
N ARG A 170 -8.63 5.36 -8.57
CA ARG A 170 -9.24 4.04 -8.41
C ARG A 170 -8.32 2.97 -8.96
N VAL A 171 -8.06 1.96 -8.14
CA VAL A 171 -7.41 0.70 -8.52
C VAL A 171 -8.50 -0.31 -8.85
N PRO A 172 -8.75 -0.61 -10.13
CA PRO A 172 -9.67 -1.68 -10.50
C PRO A 172 -9.10 -3.05 -10.10
N ILE A 173 -9.90 -3.87 -9.41
CA ILE A 173 -9.55 -5.27 -9.12
C ILE A 173 -10.14 -6.12 -10.24
N TRP A 174 -9.34 -6.43 -11.27
CA TRP A 174 -9.79 -7.18 -12.45
C TRP A 174 -10.15 -8.65 -12.14
N ASN A 175 -9.72 -9.18 -10.99
CA ASN A 175 -10.11 -10.50 -10.51
C ASN A 175 -11.43 -10.41 -9.71
N ALA A 176 -12.55 -10.19 -10.41
CA ALA A 176 -13.91 -10.13 -9.83
C ALA A 176 -14.34 -11.43 -9.11
N GLY A 177 -13.60 -12.54 -9.28
CA GLY A 177 -13.78 -13.76 -8.49
C GLY A 177 -13.41 -13.57 -7.01
N LEU A 178 -12.40 -12.74 -6.69
CA LEU A 178 -11.90 -12.51 -5.32
C LEU A 178 -12.95 -11.90 -4.37
N LEU A 179 -13.99 -11.29 -4.93
CA LEU A 179 -15.00 -10.55 -4.19
C LEU A 179 -16.42 -11.06 -4.47
N LYS A 180 -16.56 -12.22 -5.14
CA LYS A 180 -17.83 -12.95 -5.04
C LYS A 180 -17.95 -13.41 -3.60
N GLU A 181 -18.82 -12.74 -2.84
CA GLU A 181 -19.56 -13.44 -1.81
C GLU A 181 -20.38 -14.49 -2.54
N ASN A 182 -19.85 -15.70 -2.61
CA ASN A 182 -20.76 -16.82 -2.65
C ASN A 182 -21.47 -16.78 -1.29
N GLU A 183 -22.70 -16.27 -1.29
CA GLU A 183 -23.73 -16.83 -0.41
C GLU A 183 -23.92 -18.29 -0.85
N SER A 184 -22.93 -19.14 -0.56
CA SER A 184 -23.14 -20.58 -0.64
C SER A 184 -23.77 -20.98 0.68
N SER A 185 -25.06 -21.25 0.57
CA SER A 185 -25.80 -22.13 1.45
C SER A 185 -24.93 -23.28 1.94
N ASP A 186 -25.05 -23.55 3.23
CA ASP A 186 -24.65 -24.74 3.96
C ASP A 186 -24.27 -25.95 3.07
N GLU A 187 -23.05 -26.47 3.31
CA GLU A 187 -22.47 -27.71 2.74
C GLU A 187 -21.77 -27.61 1.35
N GLU A 188 -20.83 -26.68 1.14
CA GLU A 188 -19.84 -26.80 0.05
C GLU A 188 -18.67 -27.72 0.45
N ASP A 189 -18.35 -28.66 -0.45
CA ASP A 189 -17.30 -29.68 -0.38
C ASP A 189 -16.03 -29.16 0.33
N ARG A 190 -15.66 -29.83 1.44
CA ARG A 190 -14.46 -29.51 2.25
C ARG A 190 -13.19 -29.37 1.42
N ASP A 191 -13.12 -30.07 0.29
CA ASP A 191 -11.96 -30.17 -0.57
C ASP A 191 -11.91 -29.03 -1.62
N SER A 192 -13.07 -28.48 -2.00
CA SER A 192 -13.17 -27.40 -2.99
C SER A 192 -12.51 -26.09 -2.52
N ILE A 193 -12.38 -25.88 -1.20
CA ILE A 193 -11.81 -24.66 -0.62
C ILE A 193 -10.34 -24.47 -0.98
N TRP A 194 -9.61 -25.55 -1.26
CA TRP A 194 -8.20 -25.52 -1.63
C TRP A 194 -7.98 -25.15 -3.11
N GLU A 195 -9.01 -25.27 -3.95
CA GLU A 195 -8.96 -24.82 -5.36
C GLU A 195 -9.13 -23.30 -5.51
N LEU A 196 -9.57 -22.63 -4.44
CA LEU A 196 -9.73 -21.18 -4.40
C LEU A 196 -8.37 -20.45 -4.42
N SER A 197 -8.38 -19.20 -4.89
CA SER A 197 -7.22 -18.31 -4.72
C SER A 197 -6.89 -18.12 -3.24
N ASN A 198 -5.64 -17.78 -2.92
CA ASN A 198 -5.17 -17.60 -1.54
C ASN A 198 -6.03 -16.66 -0.72
N PHE A 199 -6.46 -15.56 -1.33
CA PHE A 199 -7.26 -14.56 -0.65
C PHE A 199 -8.68 -15.05 -0.38
N GLN A 200 -9.33 -15.69 -1.36
CA GLN A 200 -10.65 -16.31 -1.17
C GLN A 200 -10.59 -17.40 -0.11
N ARG A 201 -9.58 -18.26 -0.18
CA ARG A 201 -9.34 -19.34 0.78
C ARG A 201 -9.11 -18.80 2.19
N GLY A 202 -8.24 -17.80 2.32
CA GLY A 202 -7.99 -17.11 3.58
C GLY A 202 -9.25 -16.47 4.17
N ASN A 203 -10.07 -15.83 3.34
CA ASN A 203 -11.34 -15.24 3.78
C ASN A 203 -12.35 -16.30 4.22
N ALA A 204 -12.50 -17.38 3.45
CA ALA A 204 -13.38 -18.50 3.78
C ALA A 204 -12.97 -19.15 5.10
N PHE A 205 -11.67 -19.41 5.32
CA PHE A 205 -11.18 -19.92 6.59
C PHE A 205 -11.33 -18.92 7.74
N ARG A 206 -11.13 -17.62 7.52
CA ARG A 206 -11.40 -16.62 8.56
C ARG A 206 -12.85 -16.68 9.01
N LYS A 207 -13.81 -16.72 8.08
CA LYS A 207 -15.25 -16.85 8.42
C LYS A 207 -15.52 -18.15 9.20
N MET A 208 -14.99 -19.28 8.72
CA MET A 208 -15.21 -20.60 9.31
C MET A 208 -14.60 -20.76 10.70
N PHE A 209 -13.43 -20.17 10.95
CA PHE A 209 -12.68 -20.30 12.20
C PHE A 209 -12.91 -19.11 13.16
N GLY A 210 -13.99 -18.34 12.98
CA GLY A 210 -14.45 -17.35 13.95
C GLY A 210 -13.77 -15.97 13.87
N GLY A 211 -13.17 -15.65 12.72
CA GLY A 211 -12.65 -14.31 12.42
C GLY A 211 -13.77 -13.29 12.29
N HIS A 212 -13.78 -12.29 13.16
CA HIS A 212 -14.81 -11.24 13.19
C HIS A 212 -14.24 -9.82 13.01
N LEU A 213 -12.91 -9.67 12.97
CA LEU A 213 -12.29 -8.39 12.67
C LEU A 213 -12.38 -8.09 11.16
N PRO A 214 -12.38 -6.80 10.78
CA PRO A 214 -12.34 -6.39 9.39
C PRO A 214 -11.31 -7.20 8.58
N GLN A 215 -11.64 -7.50 7.33
CA GLN A 215 -10.81 -8.38 6.48
C GLN A 215 -9.35 -7.92 6.40
N PHE A 216 -9.13 -6.60 6.42
CA PHE A 216 -7.83 -5.95 6.33
C PHE A 216 -7.26 -5.52 7.68
N TYR A 217 -7.87 -5.96 8.79
CA TYR A 217 -7.32 -5.70 10.12
C TYR A 217 -5.92 -6.35 10.22
N PRO A 218 -4.90 -5.62 10.69
CA PRO A 218 -3.52 -6.07 10.61
C PRO A 218 -3.28 -7.29 11.51
N VAL A 219 -2.51 -8.25 11.00
CA VAL A 219 -1.94 -9.43 11.69
C VAL A 219 -2.97 -10.46 12.20
N ILE A 220 -4.08 -10.01 12.80
CA ILE A 220 -5.05 -10.84 13.50
C ILE A 220 -6.40 -10.84 12.78
N ALA A 221 -7.17 -11.90 13.03
CA ALA A 221 -8.50 -12.12 12.48
C ALA A 221 -9.62 -12.04 13.53
N ALA A 222 -9.30 -12.26 14.80
CA ALA A 222 -10.25 -12.17 15.91
C ALA A 222 -9.60 -11.59 17.17
N TRP A 223 -10.44 -10.98 18.00
CA TRP A 223 -10.09 -10.37 19.28
C TRP A 223 -11.26 -10.49 20.26
N ASP A 224 -11.07 -11.24 21.34
CA ASP A 224 -12.11 -11.48 22.35
C ASP A 224 -12.02 -10.57 23.58
N GLY A 225 -11.14 -9.57 23.55
CA GLY A 225 -10.83 -8.70 24.70
C GLY A 225 -9.60 -9.13 25.50
N THR A 226 -9.08 -10.35 25.29
CA THR A 226 -7.89 -10.86 25.99
C THR A 226 -6.89 -11.57 25.08
N GLU A 227 -7.37 -12.31 24.08
CA GLU A 227 -6.60 -13.12 23.16
C GLU A 227 -6.71 -12.59 21.73
N ALA A 228 -5.55 -12.31 21.15
CA ALA A 228 -5.42 -11.92 19.76
C ALA A 228 -5.17 -13.16 18.91
N THR A 229 -6.10 -13.46 18.01
CA THR A 229 -6.07 -14.69 17.19
C THR A 229 -5.79 -14.35 15.74
N SER A 230 -4.70 -14.89 15.21
CA SER A 230 -4.38 -14.88 13.79
C SER A 230 -4.83 -16.19 13.16
N ILE A 231 -5.52 -16.12 12.02
CA ILE A 231 -6.01 -17.27 11.26
C ILE A 231 -5.32 -17.23 9.90
N LYS A 232 -4.53 -18.27 9.60
CA LYS A 232 -3.75 -18.39 8.35
C LYS A 232 -3.96 -19.76 7.75
N SER A 233 -3.90 -19.85 6.43
CA SER A 233 -3.95 -21.12 5.69
C SER A 233 -2.69 -21.31 4.86
N MET A 234 -2.14 -22.52 4.85
CA MET A 234 -0.99 -22.88 4.01
C MET A 234 -1.27 -24.20 3.30
N ASP A 235 -1.27 -24.18 1.96
CA ASP A 235 -1.35 -25.40 1.18
C ASP A 235 0.04 -26.01 1.03
N TRP A 236 0.39 -26.96 1.89
CA TRP A 236 1.70 -27.61 1.86
C TRP A 236 1.92 -28.54 0.65
N THR A 237 0.90 -28.75 -0.20
CA THR A 237 1.08 -29.46 -1.48
C THR A 237 1.68 -28.58 -2.57
N ALA A 238 1.69 -27.25 -2.39
CA ALA A 238 2.23 -26.32 -3.37
C ALA A 238 3.77 -26.45 -3.52
N PRO A 239 4.34 -26.24 -4.72
CA PRO A 239 5.78 -26.33 -4.95
C PRO A 239 6.62 -25.42 -4.05
N SER A 240 6.08 -24.25 -3.70
CA SER A 240 6.68 -23.26 -2.78
C SER A 240 6.88 -23.82 -1.35
N TYR A 241 6.14 -24.87 -0.96
CA TYR A 241 6.21 -25.53 0.35
C TYR A 241 6.74 -26.97 0.28
N SER A 242 7.42 -27.32 -0.81
CA SER A 242 8.01 -28.65 -1.06
C SER A 242 8.96 -29.18 0.02
N SER A 243 9.43 -28.35 0.95
CA SER A 243 10.29 -28.78 2.07
C SER A 243 9.88 -28.19 3.42
N ALA A 244 10.13 -28.96 4.47
CA ALA A 244 9.92 -28.55 5.86
C ALA A 244 10.61 -27.23 6.22
N VAL A 245 11.78 -26.94 5.63
CA VAL A 245 12.53 -25.70 5.90
C VAL A 245 11.81 -24.48 5.32
N LYS A 246 11.24 -24.59 4.10
CA LYS A 246 10.46 -23.50 3.49
C LYS A 246 9.21 -23.20 4.33
N VAL A 247 8.52 -24.25 4.78
CA VAL A 247 7.35 -24.13 5.69
C VAL A 247 7.74 -23.53 7.04
N GLU A 248 8.84 -23.99 7.65
CA GLU A 248 9.32 -23.47 8.93
C GLU A 248 9.67 -21.98 8.84
N LYS A 249 10.36 -21.55 7.76
CA LYS A 249 10.67 -20.12 7.53
C LYS A 249 9.39 -19.28 7.51
N ARG A 250 8.36 -19.74 6.79
CA ARG A 250 7.09 -19.02 6.67
C ARG A 250 6.30 -19.00 7.98
N LEU A 251 6.27 -20.12 8.68
CA LEU A 251 5.63 -20.23 10.00
C LEU A 251 6.31 -19.31 11.03
N GLN A 252 7.65 -19.29 11.06
CA GLN A 252 8.40 -18.41 11.95
C GLN A 252 8.13 -16.94 11.65
N HIS A 253 7.89 -16.57 10.39
CA HIS A 253 7.47 -15.21 10.03
C HIS A 253 6.12 -14.86 10.67
N PHE A 254 5.07 -15.67 10.47
CA PHE A 254 3.75 -15.44 11.08
C PHE A 254 3.81 -15.35 12.61
N VAL A 255 4.59 -16.24 13.24
CA VAL A 255 4.80 -16.21 14.69
C VAL A 255 5.50 -14.92 15.12
N SER A 256 6.50 -14.44 14.37
CA SER A 256 7.22 -13.21 14.68
C SER A 256 6.32 -11.99 14.59
N GLU A 257 5.56 -11.87 13.49
CA GLU A 257 4.61 -10.77 13.29
C GLU A 257 3.59 -10.72 14.42
N LEU A 258 2.99 -11.86 14.77
CA LEU A 258 2.01 -11.92 15.86
C LEU A 258 2.64 -11.63 17.23
N ALA A 259 3.86 -12.09 17.47
CA ALA A 259 4.55 -11.86 18.74
C ALA A 259 4.81 -10.37 19.02
N VAL A 260 5.20 -9.60 17.99
CA VAL A 260 5.49 -8.16 18.13
C VAL A 260 4.25 -7.28 17.96
N PHE A 261 3.12 -7.84 17.54
CA PHE A 261 1.89 -7.07 17.36
C PHE A 261 1.36 -6.55 18.70
N GLU A 262 1.18 -5.23 18.79
CA GLU A 262 0.71 -4.56 20.01
C GLU A 262 -0.78 -4.23 19.98
N GLY A 263 -1.39 -4.16 18.79
CA GLY A 263 -2.76 -3.69 18.57
C GLY A 263 -2.79 -2.47 17.65
N ALA A 264 -3.93 -2.26 16.97
CA ALA A 264 -4.14 -1.16 16.03
C ALA A 264 -5.36 -0.29 16.40
N GLY A 265 -6.09 -0.62 17.48
CA GLY A 265 -7.31 0.06 17.89
C GLY A 265 -8.51 -0.20 16.96
N GLY A 266 -9.54 0.65 17.04
CA GLY A 266 -10.79 0.45 16.31
C GLY A 266 -11.56 -0.76 16.83
N ASP A 267 -11.93 -1.68 15.92
CA ASP A 267 -12.67 -2.90 16.24
C ASP A 267 -11.84 -3.97 16.96
N GLY A 268 -10.52 -3.79 17.06
CA GLY A 268 -9.60 -4.74 17.69
C GLY A 268 -8.86 -4.20 18.92
N PRO A 269 -7.77 -4.86 19.34
CA PRO A 269 -7.05 -4.50 20.56
C PRO A 269 -6.39 -3.12 20.45
N GLN A 270 -6.49 -2.35 21.53
CA GLN A 270 -5.66 -1.16 21.75
C GLN A 270 -4.21 -1.59 22.01
N PRO A 271 -3.21 -0.78 21.64
CA PRO A 271 -1.81 -1.04 21.96
C PRO A 271 -1.60 -1.43 23.43
N GLY A 272 -1.00 -2.60 23.65
CA GLY A 272 -0.70 -3.12 24.99
C GLY A 272 -1.85 -3.88 25.69
N SER A 273 -3.03 -3.98 25.08
CA SER A 273 -4.16 -4.73 25.66
C SER A 273 -4.08 -6.26 25.48
N ILE A 274 -3.20 -6.73 24.59
CA ILE A 274 -3.08 -8.14 24.22
C ILE A 274 -2.38 -8.95 25.32
N ARG A 275 -3.11 -9.89 25.94
CA ARG A 275 -2.57 -10.78 26.99
C ARG A 275 -2.15 -12.14 26.46
N ARG A 276 -2.87 -12.65 25.47
CA ARG A 276 -2.62 -13.95 24.85
C ARG A 276 -2.58 -13.80 23.34
N ARG A 277 -1.76 -14.62 22.69
CA ARG A 277 -1.60 -14.63 21.24
C ARG A 277 -1.77 -16.06 20.76
N ARG A 278 -2.62 -16.25 19.76
CA ARG A 278 -2.90 -17.55 19.15
C ARG A 278 -2.75 -17.45 17.64
N LEU A 279 -2.02 -18.37 17.05
CA LEU A 279 -1.95 -18.57 15.61
C LEU A 279 -2.65 -19.89 15.28
N ILE A 280 -3.80 -19.81 14.61
CA ILE A 280 -4.49 -20.95 14.02
C ILE A 280 -3.97 -21.09 12.58
N LEU A 281 -3.20 -22.15 12.33
CA LEU A 281 -2.69 -22.51 11.02
C LEU A 281 -3.51 -23.67 10.46
N ILE A 282 -4.26 -23.39 9.39
CA ILE A 282 -5.02 -24.39 8.65
C ILE A 282 -4.16 -24.96 7.52
N ILE A 283 -4.10 -26.28 7.44
CA ILE A 283 -3.39 -27.04 6.41
C ILE A 283 -4.31 -28.09 5.80
N PRO A 284 -4.06 -28.56 4.57
CA PRO A 284 -4.83 -29.66 4.02
C PRO A 284 -4.45 -30.97 4.71
N ASP A 285 -5.33 -31.96 4.63
CA ASP A 285 -5.14 -33.30 5.21
C ASP A 285 -4.26 -34.24 4.35
N ASN A 286 -3.78 -33.78 3.19
CA ASN A 286 -2.86 -34.55 2.34
C ASN A 286 -1.66 -35.11 3.12
N GLU A 287 -1.29 -36.33 2.79
CA GLU A 287 -0.05 -36.94 3.29
C GLU A 287 1.18 -36.26 2.69
N ILE A 288 2.06 -35.78 3.56
CA ILE A 288 3.27 -35.07 3.16
C ILE A 288 4.47 -35.78 3.77
N ALA A 289 5.40 -36.22 2.93
CA ALA A 289 6.50 -37.11 3.34
C ALA A 289 7.36 -36.57 4.50
N TRP A 290 7.54 -35.25 4.59
CA TRP A 290 8.33 -34.62 5.65
C TRP A 290 7.51 -34.23 6.90
N LYS A 291 6.18 -34.31 6.85
CA LYS A 291 5.28 -33.95 7.96
C LYS A 291 5.34 -35.06 9.02
N SER A 292 5.90 -34.73 10.19
CA SER A 292 5.99 -35.66 11.32
C SER A 292 5.50 -35.00 12.61
N HIS A 293 4.93 -35.79 13.51
CA HIS A 293 4.42 -35.29 14.78
C HIS A 293 5.50 -34.58 15.62
N THR A 294 6.73 -35.11 15.63
CA THR A 294 7.87 -34.51 16.34
C THR A 294 8.26 -33.14 15.80
N LEU A 295 8.16 -32.94 14.47
CA LEU A 295 8.41 -31.65 13.84
C LEU A 295 7.33 -30.62 14.19
N LEU A 296 6.06 -31.02 14.16
CA LEU A 296 4.95 -30.13 14.53
C LEU A 296 5.06 -29.68 16.00
N GLU A 297 5.40 -30.59 16.92
CA GLU A 297 5.62 -30.25 18.33
C GLU A 297 6.84 -29.34 18.54
N LYS A 298 7.92 -29.53 17.76
CA LYS A 298 9.06 -28.60 17.76
C LYS A 298 8.63 -27.20 17.36
N TRP A 299 7.79 -27.05 16.33
CA TRP A 299 7.28 -25.76 15.90
C TRP A 299 6.36 -25.12 16.92
N ARG A 300 5.47 -25.90 17.55
CA ARG A 300 4.62 -25.43 18.67
C ARG A 300 5.44 -24.94 19.84
N ALA A 301 6.47 -25.68 20.25
CA ALA A 301 7.39 -25.27 21.30
C ALA A 301 8.16 -23.98 20.94
N THR A 302 8.53 -23.83 19.67
CA THR A 302 9.24 -22.63 19.19
C THR A 302 8.35 -21.40 19.19
N ALA A 303 7.08 -21.54 18.79
CA ALA A 303 6.08 -20.47 18.88
C ALA A 303 5.79 -20.10 20.34
N ALA A 304 5.64 -21.09 21.23
CA ALA A 304 5.37 -20.87 22.64
C ALA A 304 6.49 -20.08 23.33
N ARG A 305 7.76 -20.34 23.00
CA ARG A 305 8.91 -19.54 23.48
C ARG A 305 8.84 -18.06 23.07
N ARG A 306 8.10 -17.72 22.02
CA ARG A 306 7.85 -16.35 21.56
C ARG A 306 6.52 -15.78 22.06
N GLY A 307 5.86 -16.46 23.00
CA GLY A 307 4.59 -16.02 23.57
C GLY A 307 3.38 -16.22 22.64
N VAL A 308 3.49 -17.08 21.62
CA VAL A 308 2.42 -17.39 20.67
C VAL A 308 2.02 -18.87 20.80
N THR A 309 0.73 -19.12 21.01
CA THR A 309 0.18 -20.48 20.96
C THR A 309 -0.09 -20.87 19.51
N LEU A 310 0.62 -21.86 19.00
CA LEU A 310 0.43 -22.38 17.65
C LEU A 310 -0.55 -23.55 17.66
N ASP A 311 -1.69 -23.39 17.00
CA ASP A 311 -2.72 -24.39 16.78
C ASP A 311 -2.73 -24.79 15.29
N ILE A 312 -2.33 -26.01 14.97
CA ILE A 312 -2.29 -26.51 13.59
C ILE A 312 -3.50 -27.42 13.40
N ARG A 313 -4.34 -27.10 12.42
CA ARG A 313 -5.57 -27.81 12.12
C ARG A 313 -5.58 -28.30 10.68
N GLU A 314 -5.95 -29.55 10.50
CA GLU A 314 -6.16 -30.16 9.20
C GLU A 314 -7.61 -29.93 8.76
N TYR A 315 -7.81 -29.52 7.51
CA TYR A 315 -9.14 -29.30 6.96
C TYR A 315 -9.15 -29.51 5.44
N GLY A 316 -9.86 -30.53 4.95
CA GLY A 316 -10.05 -30.80 3.53
C GLY A 316 -8.78 -31.26 2.80
N THR A 317 -8.96 -31.88 1.64
CA THR A 317 -7.89 -32.34 0.76
C THR A 317 -7.63 -31.33 -0.35
N SER A 318 -6.36 -30.97 -0.59
CA SER A 318 -5.97 -30.15 -1.73
C SER A 318 -5.68 -31.02 -2.96
N HIS A 319 -6.33 -30.68 -4.07
CA HIS A 319 -6.05 -31.21 -5.40
C HIS A 319 -5.44 -30.17 -6.35
N ALA A 320 -5.17 -28.95 -5.85
CA ALA A 320 -4.74 -27.81 -6.67
C ALA A 320 -3.41 -28.05 -7.40
N HIS A 321 -2.57 -28.91 -6.84
CA HIS A 321 -1.22 -29.19 -7.33
C HIS A 321 -0.97 -30.68 -7.65
N ASP A 322 -2.04 -31.47 -7.74
CA ASP A 322 -1.92 -32.88 -8.05
C ASP A 322 -1.43 -33.07 -9.49
N SER A 323 -0.33 -33.81 -9.66
CA SER A 323 0.34 -34.01 -10.96
C SER A 323 -0.40 -34.97 -11.90
N ARG A 324 -1.68 -35.21 -11.64
CA ARG A 324 -2.60 -36.00 -12.47
C ARG A 324 -3.66 -35.10 -13.13
N LYS A 325 -3.22 -34.21 -14.01
CA LYS A 325 -4.01 -33.74 -15.16
C LYS A 325 -3.12 -33.69 -16.39
#